data_AF-A0A520IMF4-F1
#
_entry.id   AF-A0A520IMF4-F1
#
_cell.length_a   1.000
_cell.length_b   1.000
_cell.length_c   1.000
_cell.angle_alpha   90.00
_cell.angle_beta   90.00
_cell.angle_gamma   90.00
#
_symmetry.space_group_name_H-M   'P 1'
#
loop_
_entity.id
_entity.type
_entity.pdbx_description
1 polymer ?
#
loop_
_entity_poly.entity_id
_entity_poly.type
_entity_poly.pdbx_seq_one_letter_code
_entity_poly.pdbx_strand_id
1 'polypeptide(L)'
;MEKVKLERQLILSYHSVYEDHIDLELSLRGLPQKAALEFISYLLHLFNVRKKSDRMFQSNNLMRWMMNMSGHSQQRLVEFVTTNSETVFDPKFKLLERRPCLDMIQHLLVHADCDTSRELDKNDYGVLFRLLLIFNSKAIGDEQDIFDWDDTGTFQQFADAILKVQIRNIENERFKNYVLQFLKVYYFFIFCETSPNYAIYLKKFLDELSLRSYKSYLWMLLSPYLNLLISEDPTPKMHMEGDEQFLSFYNRLVINDKTQIDKDYKFLRSFPLYLLEDNMFLFLDFRFFVDKFYNGFLFDFSARTGLPFGQLKKTIGNDFSERVLFYTVMQNCFEGYGEVKKQNDVPGQVHRNPD
;
A
#
# COMPACT_ATOMS: atom_id res chain seq x y z
N MET A 1 -23.12 27.48 4.39
CA MET A 1 -22.03 26.50 4.45
C MET A 1 -22.13 25.79 5.78
N GLU A 2 -22.45 24.49 5.78
CA GLU A 2 -22.29 23.68 6.99
C GLU A 2 -20.83 23.80 7.46
N LYS A 3 -20.62 24.06 8.75
CA LYS A 3 -19.28 24.06 9.33
C LYS A 3 -18.72 22.65 9.16
N VAL A 4 -17.68 22.50 8.35
CA VAL A 4 -16.91 21.26 8.25
C VAL A 4 -16.26 21.06 9.62
N LYS A 5 -16.88 20.25 10.49
CA LYS A 5 -16.24 19.82 11.74
C LYS A 5 -15.15 18.82 11.34
N LEU A 6 -13.90 19.25 11.43
CA LEU A 6 -12.76 18.35 11.44
C LEU A 6 -12.83 17.55 12.75
N GLU A 7 -13.34 16.32 12.67
CA GLU A 7 -13.32 15.43 13.82
C GLU A 7 -11.88 14.95 14.06
N ARG A 8 -11.32 15.26 15.23
CA ARG A 8 -10.00 14.78 15.64
C ARG A 8 -10.04 13.26 15.74
N GLN A 9 -9.28 12.59 14.87
CA GLN A 9 -9.16 11.14 14.92
C GLN A 9 -8.26 10.76 16.10
N LEU A 10 -8.72 9.85 16.96
CA LEU A 10 -8.01 9.41 18.16
C LEU A 10 -7.04 8.28 17.78
N ILE A 11 -5.86 8.66 17.28
CA ILE A 11 -4.74 7.73 17.10
C ILE A 11 -4.03 7.57 18.45
N LEU A 12 -3.79 6.33 18.88
CA LEU A 12 -3.08 6.05 20.13
C LEU A 12 -1.62 6.49 20.02
N SER A 13 -1.22 7.43 20.90
CA SER A 13 0.13 7.97 20.97
C SER A 13 0.95 7.32 22.08
N TYR A 14 2.27 7.52 22.05
CA TYR A 14 3.20 6.94 23.02
C TYR A 14 2.94 7.47 24.43
N HIS A 15 2.85 8.79 24.58
CA HIS A 15 2.64 9.46 25.86
C HIS A 15 1.24 9.25 26.44
N SER A 16 0.32 8.66 25.67
CA SER A 16 -0.98 8.22 26.19
C SER A 16 -0.87 6.94 27.03
N VAL A 17 0.20 6.16 26.88
CA VAL A 17 0.37 4.85 27.55
C VAL A 17 1.63 4.81 28.41
N TYR A 18 2.70 5.49 27.99
CA TYR A 18 4.02 5.42 28.62
C TYR A 18 4.52 6.81 29.01
N GLU A 19 5.10 6.90 30.21
CA GLU A 19 5.67 8.13 30.77
C GLU A 19 7.19 8.22 30.56
N ASP A 20 7.84 7.10 30.23
CA ASP A 20 9.29 6.98 30.14
C ASP A 20 9.82 7.31 28.74
N HIS A 21 11.10 7.66 28.65
CA HIS A 21 11.77 7.85 27.36
C HIS A 21 12.32 6.53 26.82
N ILE A 22 12.23 6.36 25.51
CA ILE A 22 12.79 5.21 24.79
C ILE A 22 13.75 5.71 23.71
N ASP A 23 14.97 5.18 23.73
CA ASP A 23 15.96 5.43 22.68
C ASP A 23 15.56 4.62 21.44
N LEU A 24 15.14 5.33 20.39
CA LEU A 24 14.64 4.74 19.15
C LEU A 24 15.68 3.82 18.49
N GLU A 25 16.92 4.29 18.34
CA GLU A 25 17.95 3.58 17.59
C GLU A 25 18.47 2.37 18.36
N LEU A 26 18.69 2.53 19.67
CA LEU A 26 19.08 1.43 20.54
C LEU A 26 17.99 0.35 20.59
N SER A 27 16.72 0.75 20.68
CA SER A 27 15.60 -0.19 20.72
C SER A 27 15.43 -0.95 19.41
N LEU A 28 15.64 -0.28 18.26
CA LEU A 28 15.59 -0.93 16.95
C LEU A 28 16.69 -1.98 16.81
N ARG A 29 17.92 -1.68 17.24
CA ARG A 29 19.08 -2.60 17.15
C ARG A 29 18.90 -3.90 17.93
N GLY A 30 18.08 -3.90 18.98
CA GLY A 30 17.81 -5.11 19.77
C GLY A 30 16.82 -6.09 19.12
N LEU A 31 16.13 -5.67 18.06
CA LEU A 31 15.06 -6.45 17.43
C LEU A 31 15.59 -7.33 16.30
N PRO A 32 15.10 -8.58 16.16
CA PRO A 32 15.40 -9.43 15.03
C PRO A 32 14.70 -8.88 13.78
N GLN A 33 15.46 -8.39 12.81
CA GLN A 33 14.94 -7.64 11.66
C GLN A 33 13.88 -8.44 10.89
N LYS A 34 14.15 -9.70 10.55
CA LYS A 34 13.25 -10.53 9.74
C LYS A 34 11.89 -10.71 10.39
N ALA A 35 11.87 -11.16 11.65
CA ALA A 35 10.63 -11.43 12.37
C ALA A 35 9.86 -10.12 12.68
N ALA A 36 10.56 -9.02 12.98
CA ALA A 36 9.95 -7.71 13.17
C ALA A 36 9.29 -7.17 11.89
N LEU A 37 9.99 -7.26 10.75
CA LEU A 37 9.45 -6.86 9.44
C LEU A 37 8.24 -7.69 9.05
N GLU A 38 8.31 -9.01 9.25
CA GLU A 38 7.21 -9.92 8.97
C GLU A 38 5.96 -9.50 9.77
N PHE A 39 6.12 -9.28 11.07
CA PHE A 39 5.00 -8.94 11.94
C PHE A 39 4.34 -7.60 11.56
N ILE A 40 5.12 -6.54 11.32
CA ILE A 40 4.56 -5.23 10.92
C ILE A 40 3.94 -5.29 9.52
N SER A 41 4.56 -6.01 8.59
CA SER A 41 4.01 -6.22 7.24
C SER A 41 2.69 -7.01 7.28
N TYR A 42 2.58 -7.99 8.18
CA TYR A 42 1.34 -8.73 8.42
C TYR A 42 0.23 -7.82 8.96
N LEU A 43 0.52 -6.99 9.97
CA LEU A 43 -0.45 -6.02 10.49
C LEU A 43 -0.92 -5.05 9.40
N LEU A 44 0.01 -4.57 8.56
CA LEU A 44 -0.32 -3.68 7.44
C LEU A 44 -1.14 -4.39 6.36
N HIS A 45 -0.86 -5.66 6.07
CA HIS A 45 -1.65 -6.49 5.17
C HIS A 45 -3.09 -6.66 5.69
N LEU A 46 -3.25 -7.02 6.97
CA LEU A 46 -4.56 -7.12 7.61
C LEU A 46 -5.32 -5.80 7.57
N PHE A 47 -4.64 -4.67 7.85
CA PHE A 47 -5.23 -3.34 7.78
C PHE A 47 -5.76 -3.03 6.37
N ASN A 48 -5.02 -3.42 5.35
CA ASN A 48 -5.40 -3.20 3.96
C ASN A 48 -6.59 -4.07 3.51
N VAL A 49 -6.66 -5.33 3.96
CA VAL A 49 -7.69 -6.31 3.54
C VAL A 49 -8.96 -6.21 4.39
N ARG A 50 -8.84 -6.08 5.72
CA ARG A 50 -9.94 -6.28 6.67
C ARG A 50 -10.49 -5.01 7.32
N LYS A 51 -9.75 -3.89 7.36
CA LYS A 51 -10.16 -2.67 8.11
C LYS A 51 -11.56 -2.17 7.72
N LYS A 52 -11.89 -2.16 6.42
CA LYS A 52 -13.16 -1.60 5.94
C LYS A 52 -14.40 -2.38 6.40
N SER A 53 -14.25 -3.68 6.68
CA SER A 53 -15.35 -4.56 7.05
C SER A 53 -15.47 -4.81 8.56
N ASP A 54 -14.45 -4.46 9.35
CA ASP A 54 -14.39 -4.77 10.78
C ASP A 54 -14.29 -3.49 11.63
N ARG A 55 -15.40 -3.11 12.27
CA ARG A 55 -15.48 -1.94 13.17
C ARG A 55 -14.61 -2.09 14.42
N MET A 56 -14.32 -3.31 14.85
CA MET A 56 -13.52 -3.61 16.04
C MET A 56 -12.07 -3.94 15.69
N PHE A 57 -11.67 -3.78 14.43
CA PHE A 57 -10.33 -4.13 13.95
C PHE A 57 -9.22 -3.54 14.81
N GLN A 58 -9.33 -2.25 15.16
CA GLN A 58 -8.30 -1.53 15.91
C GLN A 58 -8.18 -2.05 17.35
N SER A 59 -9.30 -2.18 18.05
CA SER A 59 -9.35 -2.69 19.42
C SER A 59 -8.91 -4.16 19.47
N ASN A 60 -9.34 -4.99 18.52
CA ASN A 60 -8.91 -6.39 18.43
C ASN A 60 -7.39 -6.52 18.25
N ASN A 61 -6.79 -5.67 17.41
CA ASN A 61 -5.33 -5.65 17.25
C ASN A 61 -4.62 -5.17 18.53
N LEU A 62 -5.18 -4.20 19.26
CA LEU A 62 -4.66 -3.79 20.57
C LEU A 62 -4.64 -4.95 21.57
N MET A 63 -5.71 -5.75 21.61
CA MET A 63 -5.77 -6.95 22.47
C MET A 63 -4.76 -8.01 22.06
N ARG A 64 -4.54 -8.22 20.75
CA ARG A 64 -3.50 -9.14 20.24
C ARG A 64 -2.11 -8.74 20.72
N TRP A 65 -1.78 -7.46 20.62
CA TRP A 65 -0.55 -6.90 21.17
C TRP A 65 -0.43 -7.18 22.66
N MET A 66 -1.47 -6.89 23.44
CA MET A 66 -1.49 -7.11 24.89
C MET A 66 -1.26 -8.59 25.28
N MET A 67 -1.79 -9.54 24.50
CA MET A 67 -1.60 -10.98 24.75
C MET A 67 -0.18 -11.47 24.43
N ASN A 68 0.50 -10.82 23.48
CA ASN A 68 1.84 -11.20 23.04
C ASN A 68 2.97 -10.53 23.85
N MET A 69 2.65 -9.54 24.68
CA MET A 69 3.62 -8.86 25.56
C MET A 69 3.73 -9.53 26.94
N SER A 70 4.78 -9.18 27.68
CA SER A 70 4.90 -9.46 29.12
C SER A 70 5.51 -8.31 29.90
N GLY A 71 5.45 -8.39 31.23
CA GLY A 71 6.14 -7.46 32.12
C GLY A 71 5.54 -6.05 32.10
N HIS A 72 6.40 -5.04 32.21
CA HIS A 72 5.99 -3.65 32.37
C HIS A 72 5.15 -3.13 31.20
N SER A 73 5.53 -3.45 29.95
CA SER A 73 4.80 -3.00 28.76
C SER A 73 3.36 -3.51 28.73
N GLN A 74 3.15 -4.78 29.11
CA GLN A 74 1.82 -5.37 29.19
C GLN A 74 0.98 -4.74 30.29
N GLN A 75 1.56 -4.56 31.49
CA GLN A 75 0.85 -3.95 32.63
C GLN A 75 0.36 -2.54 32.30
N ARG A 76 1.22 -1.69 31.73
CA ARG A 76 0.84 -0.33 31.31
C ARG A 76 -0.28 -0.33 30.28
N LEU A 77 -0.23 -1.24 29.32
CA LEU A 77 -1.29 -1.35 28.32
C LEU A 77 -2.62 -1.83 28.92
N VAL A 78 -2.59 -2.79 29.86
CA VAL A 78 -3.78 -3.24 30.60
C VAL A 78 -4.39 -2.07 31.38
N GLU A 79 -3.58 -1.34 32.15
CA GLU A 79 -4.01 -0.14 32.91
C GLU A 79 -4.67 0.89 31.99
N PHE A 80 -4.05 1.19 30.84
CA PHE A 80 -4.59 2.10 29.84
C PHE A 80 -5.95 1.63 29.31
N VAL A 81 -6.07 0.36 28.91
CA VAL A 81 -7.30 -0.22 28.35
C VAL A 81 -8.43 -0.23 29.39
N THR A 82 -8.13 -0.59 30.64
CA THR A 82 -9.13 -0.58 31.72
C THR A 82 -9.63 0.84 32.01
N THR A 83 -8.72 1.81 32.04
CA THR A 83 -9.05 3.22 32.32
C THR A 83 -9.82 3.89 31.17
N ASN A 84 -9.51 3.52 29.92
CA ASN A 84 -10.04 4.17 28.72
C ASN A 84 -10.93 3.24 27.88
N SER A 85 -11.63 2.29 28.53
CA SER A 85 -12.38 1.23 27.84
C SER A 85 -13.39 1.78 26.82
N GLU A 86 -14.17 2.79 27.20
CA GLU A 86 -15.13 3.45 26.30
C GLU A 86 -14.47 4.00 25.04
N THR A 87 -13.27 4.60 25.19
CA THR A 87 -12.52 5.16 24.05
C THR A 87 -11.91 4.06 23.20
N VAL A 88 -11.32 3.03 23.81
CA VAL A 88 -10.64 1.93 23.11
C VAL A 88 -11.60 1.12 22.24
N PHE A 89 -12.85 0.95 22.68
CA PHE A 89 -13.88 0.22 21.94
C PHE A 89 -14.77 1.12 21.07
N ASP A 90 -14.47 2.43 21.01
CA ASP A 90 -15.14 3.34 20.07
C ASP A 90 -14.67 3.07 18.63
N PRO A 91 -15.57 3.04 17.63
CA PRO A 91 -15.21 2.85 16.22
C PRO A 91 -14.22 3.88 15.64
N LYS A 92 -14.08 5.05 16.28
CA LYS A 92 -13.14 6.11 15.92
C LYS A 92 -11.74 5.89 16.51
N PHE A 93 -11.56 4.94 17.43
CA PHE A 93 -10.26 4.58 17.96
C PHE A 93 -9.35 4.06 16.84
N LYS A 94 -8.10 4.49 16.84
CA LYS A 94 -7.08 4.07 15.88
C LYS A 94 -5.81 3.67 16.60
N LEU A 95 -5.37 2.44 16.35
CA LEU A 95 -4.04 1.97 16.75
C LEU A 95 -3.11 1.95 15.53
N LEU A 96 -3.54 1.26 14.48
CA LEU A 96 -2.80 1.04 13.25
C LEU A 96 -3.20 2.09 12.23
N GLU A 97 -2.21 2.78 11.67
CA GLU A 97 -2.33 3.59 10.48
C GLU A 97 -1.17 3.27 9.54
N ARG A 98 -1.42 3.42 8.23
CA ARG A 98 -0.46 2.95 7.22
C ARG A 98 0.89 3.67 7.34
N ARG A 99 0.87 4.98 7.53
CA ARG A 99 2.09 5.81 7.54
C ARG A 99 3.03 5.46 8.70
N PRO A 100 2.58 5.40 9.96
CA PRO A 100 3.39 4.88 11.06
C PRO A 100 3.99 3.50 10.80
N CYS A 101 3.21 2.56 10.25
CA CYS A 101 3.73 1.22 9.92
C CYS A 101 4.82 1.27 8.85
N LEU A 102 4.68 2.11 7.81
CA LEU A 102 5.70 2.28 6.78
C LEU A 102 6.96 2.94 7.31
N ASP A 103 6.84 3.96 8.16
CA ASP A 103 7.98 4.58 8.82
C ASP A 103 8.72 3.54 9.67
N MET A 104 7.97 2.75 10.45
CA MET A 104 8.53 1.65 11.23
C MET A 104 9.27 0.62 10.37
N ILE A 105 8.69 0.21 9.23
CA ILE A 105 9.36 -0.70 8.28
C ILE A 105 10.69 -0.11 7.78
N GLN A 106 10.73 1.17 7.37
CA GLN A 106 11.98 1.80 6.94
C GLN A 106 13.04 1.81 8.04
N HIS A 107 12.64 2.10 9.27
CA HIS A 107 13.57 2.14 10.40
C HIS A 107 14.06 0.73 10.80
N LEU A 108 13.21 -0.29 10.73
CA LEU A 108 13.62 -1.70 10.93
C LEU A 108 14.62 -2.14 9.87
N LEU A 109 14.38 -1.79 8.60
CA LEU A 109 15.28 -2.10 7.49
C LEU A 109 16.68 -1.49 7.63
N VAL A 110 16.80 -0.34 8.29
CA VAL A 110 18.07 0.40 8.41
C VAL A 110 18.80 0.12 9.72
N HIS A 111 18.06 -0.09 10.81
CA HIS A 111 18.65 -0.11 12.16
C HIS A 111 18.51 -1.43 12.92
N ALA A 112 17.59 -2.31 12.55
CA ALA A 112 17.40 -3.57 13.27
C ALA A 112 18.50 -4.58 12.94
N ASP A 113 18.67 -5.57 13.83
CA ASP A 113 19.69 -6.61 13.68
C ASP A 113 19.33 -7.58 12.54
N CYS A 114 20.09 -7.51 11.45
CA CYS A 114 19.91 -8.36 10.27
C CYS A 114 20.54 -9.75 10.40
N ASP A 115 21.47 -9.94 11.35
CA ASP A 115 22.22 -11.18 11.50
C ASP A 115 21.46 -12.22 12.33
N THR A 116 20.52 -11.75 13.16
CA THR A 116 19.71 -12.60 14.01
C THR A 116 18.50 -13.19 13.25
N SER A 117 18.38 -14.52 13.27
CA SER A 117 17.25 -15.27 12.72
C SER A 117 16.20 -15.72 13.74
N ARG A 118 16.30 -15.24 14.99
CA ARG A 118 15.38 -15.65 16.07
C ARG A 118 13.98 -15.05 15.86
N GLU A 119 12.98 -15.75 16.35
CA GLU A 119 11.60 -15.27 16.44
C GLU A 119 11.44 -14.14 17.48
N LEU A 120 10.34 -13.38 17.37
CA LEU A 120 9.98 -12.37 18.36
C LEU A 120 9.57 -13.03 19.68
N ASP A 121 10.24 -12.64 20.76
CA ASP A 121 9.83 -12.96 22.12
C ASP A 121 8.86 -11.89 22.68
N LYS A 122 8.34 -12.14 23.89
CA LYS A 122 7.37 -11.24 24.52
C LYS A 122 7.92 -9.84 24.84
N ASN A 123 9.23 -9.71 25.05
CA ASN A 123 9.87 -8.42 25.26
C ASN A 123 10.00 -7.67 23.93
N ASP A 124 10.33 -8.37 22.84
CA ASP A 124 10.37 -7.77 21.50
C ASP A 124 9.00 -7.23 21.09
N TYR A 125 7.91 -7.95 21.37
CA TYR A 125 6.55 -7.42 21.17
C TYR A 125 6.31 -6.14 21.98
N GLY A 126 6.81 -6.09 23.22
CA GLY A 126 6.75 -4.88 24.05
C GLY A 126 7.50 -3.70 23.44
N VAL A 127 8.69 -3.94 22.90
CA VAL A 127 9.52 -2.93 22.23
C VAL A 127 8.86 -2.47 20.92
N LEU A 128 8.45 -3.40 20.06
CA LEU A 128 7.79 -3.09 18.79
C LEU A 128 6.50 -2.28 18.99
N PHE A 129 5.70 -2.59 20.01
CA PHE A 129 4.50 -1.83 20.32
C PHE A 129 4.83 -0.39 20.71
N ARG A 130 5.83 -0.21 21.60
CA ARG A 130 6.31 1.13 21.98
C ARG A 130 6.79 1.91 20.77
N LEU A 131 7.58 1.29 19.89
CA LEU A 131 8.03 1.90 18.64
C LEU A 131 6.87 2.32 17.74
N LEU A 132 5.85 1.47 17.57
CA LEU A 132 4.64 1.82 16.83
C LEU A 132 3.98 3.10 17.39
N LEU A 133 3.86 3.20 18.72
CA LEU A 133 3.28 4.39 19.35
C LEU A 133 4.14 5.64 19.17
N ILE A 134 5.47 5.53 19.11
CA ILE A 134 6.36 6.66 18.76
C ILE A 134 6.05 7.14 17.35
N PHE A 135 5.97 6.24 16.38
CA PHE A 135 5.66 6.60 15.00
C PHE A 135 4.24 7.17 14.86
N ASN A 136 3.27 6.67 15.64
CA ASN A 136 1.96 7.30 15.75
C ASN A 136 2.04 8.72 16.29
N SER A 137 2.84 8.95 17.34
CA SER A 137 3.02 10.29 17.93
C SER A 137 3.65 11.26 16.93
N LYS A 138 4.64 10.80 16.15
CA LYS A 138 5.23 11.58 15.07
C LYS A 138 4.22 11.92 13.98
N ALA A 139 3.39 10.96 13.58
CA ALA A 139 2.33 11.20 12.60
C ALA A 139 1.28 12.20 13.10
N ILE A 140 0.90 12.13 14.38
CA ILE A 140 -0.01 13.10 15.01
C ILE A 140 0.62 14.50 15.01
N GLY A 141 1.91 14.62 15.37
CA GLY A 141 2.63 15.90 15.35
C GLY A 141 2.71 16.52 13.94
N ASP A 142 2.93 15.69 12.92
CA ASP A 142 2.94 16.12 11.51
C ASP A 142 1.56 16.64 11.02
N GLU A 143 0.48 16.30 11.71
CA GLU A 143 -0.90 16.70 11.40
C GLU A 143 -1.45 17.77 12.36
N GLN A 144 -0.68 18.14 13.38
CA GLN A 144 -1.12 19.02 14.47
C GLN A 144 -1.46 20.44 13.99
N ASP A 145 -0.69 20.97 13.03
CA ASP A 145 -0.94 22.28 12.39
C ASP A 145 -2.32 22.39 11.71
N ILE A 146 -2.97 21.26 11.39
CA ILE A 146 -4.33 21.25 10.80
C ILE A 146 -5.39 21.41 11.89
N PHE A 147 -5.19 20.77 13.04
CA PHE A 147 -6.16 20.72 14.13
C PHE A 147 -6.12 21.97 15.01
N ASP A 148 -5.01 22.71 14.98
CA ASP A 148 -4.84 23.97 15.69
C ASP A 148 -5.36 25.18 14.87
N TRP A 149 -6.08 24.96 13.77
CA TRP A 149 -6.74 26.02 13.02
C TRP A 149 -7.87 26.64 13.85
N ASP A 150 -7.71 27.92 14.22
CA ASP A 150 -8.57 28.64 15.16
C ASP A 150 -9.78 29.34 14.51
N ASP A 151 -10.08 29.02 13.24
CA ASP A 151 -11.12 29.68 12.44
C ASP A 151 -10.91 31.19 12.20
N THR A 152 -9.75 31.77 12.55
CA THR A 152 -9.49 33.22 12.45
C THR A 152 -8.84 33.67 11.13
N GLY A 153 -8.43 32.74 10.27
CA GLY A 153 -7.77 33.05 8.99
C GLY A 153 -8.69 33.05 7.76
N THR A 154 -8.15 33.53 6.65
CA THR A 154 -8.81 33.51 5.33
C THR A 154 -8.99 32.09 4.79
N PHE A 155 -9.95 31.90 3.87
CA PHE A 155 -10.13 30.63 3.16
C PHE A 155 -8.83 30.13 2.51
N GLN A 156 -8.02 31.02 1.93
CA GLN A 156 -6.76 30.64 1.30
C GLN A 156 -5.77 30.04 2.30
N GLN A 157 -5.66 30.63 3.50
CA GLN A 157 -4.79 30.13 4.55
C GLN A 157 -5.27 28.76 5.08
N PHE A 158 -6.58 28.58 5.23
CA PHE A 158 -7.17 27.29 5.56
C PHE A 158 -6.91 26.24 4.47
N ALA A 159 -7.11 26.61 3.20
CA ALA A 159 -6.85 25.75 2.06
C ALA A 159 -5.36 25.37 1.99
N ASP A 160 -4.44 26.32 2.19
CA ASP A 160 -2.99 26.05 2.18
C ASP A 160 -2.57 25.11 3.31
N ALA A 161 -3.21 25.21 4.49
CA ALA A 161 -2.95 24.30 5.61
C ALA A 161 -3.46 22.87 5.32
N ILE A 162 -4.74 22.75 4.91
CA ILE A 162 -5.36 21.45 4.64
C ILE A 162 -4.78 20.77 3.42
N LEU A 163 -4.57 21.50 2.32
CA LEU A 163 -4.09 20.92 1.06
C LEU A 163 -2.70 20.33 1.22
N LYS A 164 -1.81 20.94 2.02
CA LYS A 164 -0.48 20.36 2.29
C LYS A 164 -0.59 18.95 2.86
N VAL A 165 -1.51 18.72 3.78
CA VAL A 165 -1.67 17.40 4.40
C VAL A 165 -2.48 16.46 3.52
N GLN A 166 -3.60 16.93 2.96
CA GLN A 166 -4.43 16.12 2.06
C GLN A 166 -3.64 15.65 0.85
N ILE A 167 -2.86 16.52 0.20
CA ILE A 167 -2.01 16.14 -0.94
C ILE A 167 -0.92 15.15 -0.51
N ARG A 168 -0.32 15.34 0.68
CA ARG A 168 0.70 14.42 1.22
C ARG A 168 0.12 13.03 1.53
N ASN A 169 -1.15 12.96 1.94
CA ASN A 169 -1.80 11.72 2.37
C ASN A 169 -2.63 11.05 1.26
N ILE A 170 -3.01 11.77 0.19
CA ILE A 170 -3.95 11.28 -0.83
C ILE A 170 -3.49 9.97 -1.51
N GLU A 171 -2.20 9.85 -1.81
CA GLU A 171 -1.64 8.64 -2.42
C GLU A 171 -1.60 7.47 -1.45
N ASN A 172 -1.44 7.77 -0.16
CA ASN A 172 -1.32 6.78 0.90
C ASN A 172 -2.69 6.29 1.37
N GLU A 173 -3.72 7.12 1.30
CA GLU A 173 -5.08 6.78 1.72
C GLU A 173 -5.93 6.17 0.61
N ARG A 174 -5.71 6.55 -0.66
CA ARG A 174 -6.51 6.04 -1.78
C ARG A 174 -6.27 4.57 -2.06
N PHE A 175 -7.32 3.77 -1.94
CA PHE A 175 -7.31 2.36 -2.34
C PHE A 175 -6.79 2.21 -3.78
N LYS A 176 -5.75 1.38 -3.95
CA LYS A 176 -5.16 1.11 -5.26
C LYS A 176 -5.84 -0.10 -5.85
N ASN A 177 -6.80 0.14 -6.75
CA ASN A 177 -7.50 -0.93 -7.44
C ASN A 177 -6.54 -1.57 -8.47
N TYR A 178 -6.08 -2.79 -8.18
CA TYR A 178 -5.18 -3.53 -9.05
C TYR A 178 -5.77 -3.77 -10.45
N VAL A 179 -7.08 -3.99 -10.57
CA VAL A 179 -7.76 -4.22 -11.86
C VAL A 179 -7.57 -3.01 -12.77
N LEU A 180 -7.74 -1.80 -12.23
CA LEU A 180 -7.54 -0.57 -12.98
C LEU A 180 -6.08 -0.36 -13.36
N GLN A 181 -5.13 -0.66 -12.47
CA GLN A 181 -3.70 -0.56 -12.79
C GLN A 181 -3.30 -1.58 -13.86
N PHE A 182 -3.81 -2.81 -13.75
CA PHE A 182 -3.59 -3.90 -14.71
C PHE A 182 -4.11 -3.54 -16.10
N LEU A 183 -5.36 -3.07 -16.19
CA LEU A 183 -5.96 -2.65 -17.46
C LEU A 183 -5.15 -1.53 -18.13
N LYS A 184 -4.72 -0.53 -17.36
CA LYS A 184 -3.89 0.56 -17.88
C LYS A 184 -2.58 0.05 -18.48
N VAL A 185 -1.87 -0.82 -17.78
CA VAL A 185 -0.59 -1.34 -18.31
C VAL A 185 -0.80 -2.30 -19.48
N TYR A 186 -1.85 -3.12 -19.46
CA TYR A 186 -2.20 -4.01 -20.55
C TYR A 186 -2.45 -3.24 -21.84
N TYR A 187 -3.32 -2.23 -21.80
CA TYR A 187 -3.58 -1.39 -22.97
C TYR A 187 -2.38 -0.53 -23.36
N PHE A 188 -1.53 -0.14 -22.41
CA PHE A 188 -0.28 0.56 -22.74
C PHE A 188 0.65 -0.32 -23.56
N PHE A 189 0.77 -1.62 -23.24
CA PHE A 189 1.54 -2.54 -24.05
C PHE A 189 0.95 -2.73 -25.45
N ILE A 190 -0.37 -2.85 -25.57
CA ILE A 190 -1.04 -2.89 -26.89
C ILE A 190 -0.74 -1.61 -27.70
N PHE A 191 -0.78 -0.45 -27.06
CA PHE A 191 -0.42 0.82 -27.69
C PHE A 191 1.04 0.81 -28.18
N CYS A 192 1.96 0.30 -27.37
CA CYS A 192 3.36 0.18 -27.76
C CYS A 192 3.59 -0.80 -28.91
N GLU A 193 2.86 -1.92 -28.96
CA GLU A 193 2.94 -2.88 -30.09
C GLU A 193 2.42 -2.29 -31.39
N THR A 194 1.32 -1.54 -31.32
CA THR A 194 0.64 -0.97 -32.50
C THR A 194 1.29 0.31 -33.01
N SER A 195 2.03 1.03 -32.16
CA SER A 195 2.70 2.28 -32.52
C SER A 195 4.17 2.04 -32.91
N PRO A 196 4.57 2.29 -34.18
CA PRO A 196 5.95 2.04 -34.64
C PRO A 196 7.01 2.75 -33.79
N ASN A 197 6.71 3.96 -33.32
CA ASN A 197 7.60 4.76 -32.48
C ASN A 197 7.83 4.17 -31.07
N TYR A 198 6.92 3.33 -30.58
CA TYR A 198 6.96 2.76 -29.23
C TYR A 198 7.32 1.27 -29.20
N ALA A 199 7.16 0.56 -30.32
CA ALA A 199 7.54 -0.84 -30.43
C ALA A 199 9.02 -1.08 -30.09
N ILE A 200 9.90 -0.14 -30.46
CA ILE A 200 11.34 -0.21 -30.14
C ILE A 200 11.58 -0.12 -28.63
N TYR A 201 10.86 0.75 -27.92
CA TYR A 201 10.98 0.87 -26.47
C TYR A 201 10.41 -0.35 -25.75
N LEU A 202 9.28 -0.90 -26.24
CA LEU A 202 8.75 -2.15 -25.71
C LEU A 202 9.75 -3.29 -25.85
N LYS A 203 10.36 -3.44 -27.03
CA LYS A 203 11.39 -4.46 -27.24
C LYS A 203 12.56 -4.30 -26.28
N LYS A 204 13.12 -3.07 -26.16
CA LYS A 204 14.20 -2.77 -25.19
C LYS A 204 13.81 -3.12 -23.76
N PHE A 205 12.60 -2.78 -23.34
CA PHE A 205 12.11 -3.07 -21.99
C PHE A 205 12.06 -4.57 -21.70
N LEU A 206 11.57 -5.36 -22.68
CA LEU A 206 11.50 -6.81 -22.56
C LEU A 206 12.88 -7.45 -22.57
N ASP A 207 13.77 -7.00 -23.46
CA ASP A 207 15.15 -7.49 -23.56
C ASP A 207 15.92 -7.24 -22.24
N GLU A 208 15.79 -6.06 -21.62
CA GLU A 208 16.37 -5.70 -20.31
C GLU A 208 15.89 -6.57 -19.15
N LEU A 209 14.67 -7.09 -19.25
CA LEU A 209 14.07 -8.03 -18.29
C LEU A 209 14.29 -9.49 -18.68
N SER A 210 14.95 -9.75 -19.80
CA SER A 210 15.09 -11.05 -20.44
C SER A 210 13.75 -11.72 -20.80
N LEU A 211 12.64 -10.97 -20.86
CA LEU A 211 11.28 -11.49 -21.06
C LEU A 211 10.94 -11.66 -22.54
N ARG A 212 10.26 -12.76 -22.87
CA ARG A 212 9.80 -13.02 -24.24
C ARG A 212 8.59 -12.19 -24.65
N SER A 213 7.76 -11.78 -23.70
CA SER A 213 6.57 -10.97 -23.97
C SER A 213 6.16 -10.14 -22.76
N TYR A 214 5.41 -9.05 -23.00
CA TYR A 214 4.79 -8.29 -21.92
C TYR A 214 3.71 -9.08 -21.18
N LYS A 215 3.11 -10.11 -21.81
CA LYS A 215 2.16 -10.99 -21.12
C LYS A 215 2.85 -11.76 -19.99
N SER A 216 4.11 -12.17 -20.21
CA SER A 216 4.95 -12.78 -19.18
C SER A 216 5.22 -11.80 -18.03
N TYR A 217 5.53 -10.54 -18.34
CA TYR A 217 5.66 -9.47 -17.33
C TYR A 217 4.38 -9.32 -16.49
N LEU A 218 3.23 -9.19 -17.16
CA LEU A 218 1.94 -9.02 -16.49
C LEU A 218 1.58 -10.23 -15.62
N TRP A 219 1.89 -11.45 -16.10
CA TRP A 219 1.66 -12.66 -15.33
C TRP A 219 2.54 -12.76 -14.09
N MET A 220 3.83 -12.38 -14.19
CA MET A 220 4.75 -12.32 -13.05
C MET A 220 4.29 -11.34 -11.96
N LEU A 221 3.57 -10.28 -12.31
CA LEU A 221 2.96 -9.39 -11.32
C LEU A 221 1.61 -9.91 -10.81
N LEU A 222 0.77 -10.43 -11.70
CA LEU A 222 -0.61 -10.81 -11.37
C LEU A 222 -0.68 -12.09 -10.54
N SER A 223 0.10 -13.12 -10.85
CA SER A 223 -0.01 -14.43 -10.21
C SER A 223 0.25 -14.37 -8.70
N PRO A 224 1.35 -13.78 -8.20
CA PRO A 224 1.56 -13.63 -6.76
C PRO A 224 0.48 -12.83 -6.07
N TYR A 225 0.01 -11.76 -6.74
CA TYR A 225 -1.03 -10.91 -6.22
C TYR A 225 -2.34 -11.67 -6.01
N LEU A 226 -2.75 -12.48 -6.99
CA LEU A 226 -3.95 -13.31 -6.87
C LEU A 226 -3.78 -14.38 -5.78
N ASN A 227 -2.62 -15.02 -5.69
CA ASN A 227 -2.34 -16.03 -4.67
C ASN A 227 -2.46 -15.46 -3.25
N LEU A 228 -1.96 -14.24 -3.02
CA LEU A 228 -2.12 -13.55 -1.73
C LEU A 228 -3.57 -13.17 -1.44
N LEU A 229 -4.38 -12.88 -2.45
CA LEU A 229 -5.79 -12.52 -2.28
C LEU A 229 -6.69 -13.72 -1.95
N ILE A 230 -6.40 -14.89 -2.54
CA ILE A 230 -7.23 -16.10 -2.38
C ILE A 230 -6.78 -16.98 -1.21
N SER A 231 -5.65 -16.67 -0.58
CA SER A 231 -5.15 -17.42 0.57
C SER A 231 -6.16 -17.41 1.72
N GLU A 232 -6.45 -18.58 2.29
CA GLU A 232 -7.38 -18.73 3.42
C GLU A 232 -6.89 -17.97 4.65
N ASP A 233 -5.58 -18.02 4.88
CA ASP A 233 -4.89 -17.31 5.96
C ASP A 233 -4.16 -16.09 5.40
N PRO A 234 -4.55 -14.86 5.79
CA PRO A 234 -3.86 -13.66 5.33
C PRO A 234 -2.38 -13.74 5.71
N THR A 235 -1.52 -13.68 4.72
CA THR A 235 -0.07 -13.70 4.91
C THR A 235 0.57 -12.66 4.01
N PRO A 236 1.57 -11.91 4.48
CA PRO A 236 2.39 -11.06 3.62
C PRO A 236 3.51 -11.84 2.95
N LYS A 237 3.66 -13.15 3.22
CA LYS A 237 4.75 -13.98 2.70
C LYS A 237 4.29 -14.86 1.55
N MET A 238 5.20 -15.10 0.61
CA MET A 238 4.98 -16.05 -0.47
C MET A 238 6.27 -16.77 -0.83
N HIS A 239 6.21 -18.09 -0.88
CA HIS A 239 7.24 -18.90 -1.52
C HIS A 239 7.04 -18.85 -3.04
N MET A 240 8.08 -18.45 -3.76
CA MET A 240 8.05 -18.34 -5.21
C MET A 240 8.75 -19.54 -5.83
N GLU A 241 8.01 -20.34 -6.57
CA GLU A 241 8.54 -21.46 -7.33
C GLU A 241 8.60 -21.11 -8.81
N GLY A 242 9.76 -21.31 -9.43
CA GLY A 242 9.94 -21.04 -10.85
C GLY A 242 11.37 -21.25 -11.31
N ASP A 243 11.59 -21.01 -12.59
CA ASP A 243 12.92 -21.03 -13.19
C ASP A 243 13.77 -19.82 -12.76
N GLU A 244 15.05 -19.83 -13.14
CA GLU A 244 16.00 -18.76 -12.81
C GLU A 244 15.50 -17.39 -13.29
N GLN A 245 14.83 -17.34 -14.44
CA GLN A 245 14.28 -16.12 -15.00
C GLN A 245 13.15 -15.55 -14.11
N PHE A 246 12.24 -16.41 -13.66
CA PHE A 246 11.16 -16.07 -12.75
C PHE A 246 11.71 -15.53 -11.42
N LEU A 247 12.67 -16.23 -10.82
CA LEU A 247 13.29 -15.81 -9.56
C LEU A 247 14.11 -14.52 -9.70
N SER A 248 14.84 -14.36 -10.81
CA SER A 248 15.58 -13.13 -11.12
C SER A 248 14.68 -11.90 -11.18
N PHE A 249 13.45 -12.05 -11.70
CA PHE A 249 12.48 -10.96 -11.73
C PHE A 249 12.14 -10.46 -10.31
N TYR A 250 11.81 -11.35 -9.37
CA TYR A 250 11.49 -10.94 -8.00
C TYR A 250 12.71 -10.46 -7.22
N ASN A 251 13.89 -11.06 -7.44
CA ASN A 251 15.13 -10.61 -6.82
C ASN A 251 15.48 -9.15 -7.20
N ARG A 252 15.08 -8.67 -8.38
CA ARG A 252 15.23 -7.26 -8.75
C ARG A 252 14.32 -6.32 -7.94
N LEU A 253 13.25 -6.83 -7.35
CA LEU A 253 12.29 -6.11 -6.52
C LEU A 253 12.62 -6.18 -5.02
N VAL A 254 13.70 -6.88 -4.65
CA VAL A 254 14.14 -7.06 -3.26
C VAL A 254 14.90 -5.85 -2.73
N ILE A 255 14.64 -5.51 -1.47
CA ILE A 255 15.19 -4.33 -0.77
C ILE A 255 16.39 -4.62 0.14
N ASN A 256 16.73 -5.88 0.46
CA ASN A 256 17.65 -6.26 1.54
C ASN A 256 18.88 -5.34 1.72
N ASP A 257 19.58 -4.99 0.63
CA ASP A 257 20.79 -4.14 0.68
C ASP A 257 20.58 -2.71 0.14
N LYS A 258 19.33 -2.30 -0.06
CA LYS A 258 18.93 -1.04 -0.73
C LYS A 258 18.03 -0.21 0.17
N THR A 259 18.49 0.02 1.40
CA THR A 259 17.69 0.63 2.45
C THR A 259 18.13 2.08 2.70
N GLN A 260 17.17 3.00 2.63
CA GLN A 260 17.35 4.38 3.06
C GLN A 260 16.00 4.89 3.55
N ILE A 261 16.02 5.68 4.62
CA ILE A 261 14.82 6.33 5.13
C ILE A 261 14.51 7.54 4.26
N ASP A 262 13.32 7.56 3.66
CA ASP A 262 12.84 8.70 2.89
C ASP A 262 11.36 8.99 3.17
N LYS A 263 10.98 10.28 3.08
CA LYS A 263 9.62 10.74 3.43
C LYS A 263 8.54 10.27 2.46
N ASP A 264 8.93 9.90 1.23
CA ASP A 264 8.03 9.54 0.13
C ASP A 264 8.02 8.02 -0.13
N TYR A 265 8.72 7.25 0.69
CA TYR A 265 8.88 5.79 0.59
C TYR A 265 9.41 5.34 -0.78
N LYS A 266 10.28 6.12 -1.42
CA LYS A 266 10.85 5.82 -2.75
C LYS A 266 11.51 4.45 -2.79
N PHE A 267 12.30 4.10 -1.78
CA PHE A 267 12.98 2.79 -1.75
C PHE A 267 11.99 1.65 -1.59
N LEU A 268 11.03 1.75 -0.67
CA LEU A 268 9.96 0.75 -0.51
C LEU A 268 9.06 0.63 -1.75
N ARG A 269 8.81 1.73 -2.46
CA ARG A 269 8.05 1.75 -3.73
C ARG A 269 8.82 1.09 -4.86
N SER A 270 10.13 1.31 -4.92
CA SER A 270 11.00 0.72 -5.95
C SER A 270 11.27 -0.76 -5.70
N PHE A 271 11.46 -1.15 -4.43
CA PHE A 271 11.81 -2.49 -3.98
C PHE A 271 10.82 -2.95 -2.90
N PRO A 272 9.59 -3.36 -3.28
CA PRO A 272 8.53 -3.67 -2.32
C PRO A 272 8.67 -5.02 -1.62
N LEU A 273 9.68 -5.83 -1.98
CA LEU A 273 9.90 -7.16 -1.44
C LEU A 273 11.12 -7.20 -0.52
N TYR A 274 11.07 -8.07 0.49
CA TYR A 274 12.22 -8.46 1.29
C TYR A 274 12.41 -9.97 1.16
N LEU A 275 13.65 -10.42 0.92
CA LEU A 275 13.97 -11.84 0.81
C LEU A 275 14.30 -12.38 2.20
N LEU A 276 13.50 -13.31 2.71
CA LEU A 276 13.69 -13.92 4.03
C LEU A 276 14.76 -15.02 3.97
N GLU A 277 14.48 -16.05 3.19
CA GLU A 277 15.32 -17.23 2.94
C GLU A 277 14.75 -17.98 1.73
N ASP A 278 15.55 -18.79 1.02
CA ASP A 278 15.11 -19.79 0.03
C ASP A 278 13.84 -19.44 -0.77
N ASN A 279 13.92 -18.42 -1.64
CA ASN A 279 12.81 -17.95 -2.48
C ASN A 279 11.51 -17.58 -1.73
N MET A 280 11.59 -17.36 -0.42
CA MET A 280 10.51 -16.84 0.41
C MET A 280 10.59 -15.32 0.47
N PHE A 281 9.62 -14.67 -0.17
CA PHE A 281 9.54 -13.21 -0.25
C PHE A 281 8.48 -12.69 0.71
N LEU A 282 8.84 -11.65 1.45
CA LEU A 282 7.94 -10.84 2.27
C LEU A 282 7.52 -9.60 1.49
N PHE A 283 6.22 -9.40 1.34
CA PHE A 283 5.64 -8.18 0.78
C PHE A 283 5.52 -7.13 1.88
N LEU A 284 6.40 -6.13 1.87
CA LEU A 284 6.50 -5.11 2.93
C LEU A 284 5.23 -4.24 2.99
N ASP A 285 4.73 -3.82 1.83
CA ASP A 285 3.36 -3.32 1.67
C ASP A 285 2.84 -3.77 0.30
N PHE A 286 1.80 -4.59 0.31
CA PHE A 286 1.20 -5.11 -0.94
C PHE A 286 0.80 -3.98 -1.90
N ARG A 287 0.46 -2.77 -1.40
CA ARG A 287 0.06 -1.64 -2.24
C ARG A 287 1.21 -1.09 -3.07
N PHE A 288 2.44 -1.18 -2.58
CA PHE A 288 3.63 -0.81 -3.35
C PHE A 288 3.94 -1.88 -4.41
N PHE A 289 3.67 -3.15 -4.13
CA PHE A 289 3.70 -4.17 -5.17
C PHE A 289 2.65 -3.90 -6.26
N VAL A 290 1.42 -3.49 -5.89
CA VAL A 290 0.39 -3.09 -6.87
C VAL A 290 0.81 -1.87 -7.71
N ASP A 291 1.64 -0.97 -7.19
CA ASP A 291 2.17 0.13 -8.00
C ASP A 291 3.02 -0.37 -9.17
N LYS A 292 3.65 -1.55 -9.07
CA LYS A 292 4.45 -2.14 -10.15
C LYS A 292 3.64 -2.50 -11.39
N PHE A 293 2.31 -2.59 -11.29
CA PHE A 293 1.48 -2.74 -12.48
C PHE A 293 1.58 -1.53 -13.40
N TYR A 294 1.46 -0.29 -12.88
CA TYR A 294 1.40 0.89 -13.75
C TYR A 294 2.27 2.05 -13.27
N ASN A 295 2.00 2.62 -12.09
CA ASN A 295 2.73 3.82 -11.64
C ASN A 295 4.24 3.58 -11.54
N GLY A 296 4.64 2.48 -10.89
CA GLY A 296 6.04 2.04 -10.82
C GLY A 296 6.57 1.57 -12.17
N PHE A 297 5.73 0.86 -12.94
CA PHE A 297 6.05 0.44 -14.30
C PHE A 297 6.47 1.61 -15.21
N LEU A 298 5.82 2.77 -15.13
CA LEU A 298 6.20 3.92 -15.96
C LEU A 298 7.62 4.41 -15.69
N PHE A 299 8.05 4.41 -14.43
CA PHE A 299 9.43 4.73 -14.06
C PHE A 299 10.39 3.65 -14.55
N ASP A 300 10.06 2.38 -14.31
CA ASP A 300 10.88 1.24 -14.73
C ASP A 300 11.03 1.18 -16.26
N PHE A 301 9.95 1.46 -17.00
CA PHE A 301 9.93 1.55 -18.45
C PHE A 301 10.81 2.70 -18.95
N SER A 302 10.66 3.90 -18.39
CA SER A 302 11.51 5.05 -18.73
C SER A 302 13.00 4.76 -18.50
N ALA A 303 13.33 4.23 -17.32
CA ALA A 303 14.71 3.96 -16.94
C ALA A 303 15.38 2.89 -17.83
N ARG A 304 14.67 1.79 -18.13
CA ARG A 304 15.20 0.67 -18.92
C ARG A 304 15.26 0.94 -20.42
N THR A 305 14.38 1.79 -20.92
CA THR A 305 14.31 2.08 -22.36
C THR A 305 15.14 3.28 -22.77
N GLY A 306 15.54 4.11 -21.80
CA GLY A 306 16.17 5.41 -22.03
C GLY A 306 15.19 6.50 -22.50
N LEU A 307 13.90 6.20 -22.57
CA LEU A 307 12.87 7.18 -22.93
C LEU A 307 12.70 8.19 -21.79
N PRO A 308 12.91 9.51 -21.99
CA PRO A 308 12.75 10.50 -20.94
C PRO A 308 11.35 10.46 -20.33
N PHE A 309 11.27 10.42 -19.00
CA PHE A 309 10.00 10.28 -18.28
C PHE A 309 8.98 11.36 -18.63
N GLY A 310 9.44 12.61 -18.85
CA GLY A 310 8.57 13.70 -19.29
C GLY A 310 7.94 13.46 -20.66
N GLN A 311 8.69 12.85 -21.59
CA GLN A 311 8.17 12.48 -22.91
C GLN A 311 7.17 11.33 -22.79
N LEU A 312 7.49 10.30 -22.00
CA LEU A 312 6.58 9.19 -21.72
C LEU A 312 5.25 9.69 -21.13
N LYS A 313 5.29 10.60 -20.15
CA LYS A 313 4.08 11.22 -19.57
C LYS A 313 3.25 11.97 -20.60
N LYS A 314 3.88 12.75 -21.47
CA LYS A 314 3.18 13.51 -22.51
C LYS A 314 2.42 12.58 -23.46
N THR A 315 3.06 11.52 -23.91
CA THR A 315 2.42 10.49 -24.75
C THR A 315 1.29 9.78 -24.04
N ILE A 316 1.50 9.45 -22.76
CA ILE A 316 0.46 8.81 -21.95
C ILE A 316 -0.77 9.71 -21.86
N GLY A 317 -0.58 11.01 -21.64
CA GLY A 317 -1.68 11.96 -21.54
C GLY A 317 -2.39 12.18 -22.88
N ASN A 318 -1.63 12.45 -23.94
CA ASN A 318 -2.19 12.91 -25.20
C ASN A 318 -2.69 11.78 -26.11
N ASP A 319 -1.92 10.69 -26.22
CA ASP A 319 -2.17 9.67 -27.24
C ASP A 319 -2.78 8.41 -26.63
N PHE A 320 -2.23 7.95 -25.51
CA PHE A 320 -2.68 6.70 -24.92
C PHE A 320 -3.99 6.84 -24.14
N SER A 321 -4.06 7.78 -23.19
CA SER A 321 -5.19 7.84 -22.24
C SER A 321 -6.51 8.16 -22.96
N GLU A 322 -6.49 9.08 -23.91
CA GLU A 322 -7.69 9.50 -24.64
C GLU A 322 -7.97 8.59 -25.85
N ARG A 323 -6.99 8.36 -26.74
CA ARG A 323 -7.27 7.67 -28.01
C ARG A 323 -7.39 6.16 -27.86
N VAL A 324 -6.65 5.57 -26.92
CA VAL A 324 -6.64 4.12 -26.72
C VAL A 324 -7.52 3.78 -25.53
N LEU A 325 -7.12 4.18 -24.32
CA LEU A 325 -7.75 3.69 -23.10
C LEU A 325 -9.22 4.12 -23.00
N PHE A 326 -9.52 5.41 -23.18
CA PHE A 326 -10.88 5.92 -23.06
C PHE A 326 -11.81 5.31 -24.12
N TYR A 327 -11.45 5.38 -25.41
CA TYR A 327 -12.33 4.84 -26.46
C TYR A 327 -12.50 3.33 -26.38
N THR A 328 -11.45 2.57 -26.05
CA THR A 328 -11.60 1.12 -25.88
C THR A 328 -12.50 0.78 -24.69
N VAL A 329 -12.40 1.49 -23.57
CA VAL A 329 -13.31 1.29 -22.43
C VAL A 329 -14.74 1.68 -22.80
N MET A 330 -14.94 2.82 -23.46
CA MET A 330 -16.27 3.26 -23.91
C MET A 330 -16.92 2.25 -24.86
N GLN A 331 -16.15 1.75 -25.84
CA GLN A 331 -16.62 0.74 -26.77
C GLN A 331 -17.10 -0.53 -26.01
N ASN A 332 -16.25 -1.08 -25.13
CA ASN A 332 -16.59 -2.28 -24.37
C ASN A 332 -17.77 -2.09 -23.39
N CYS A 333 -17.97 -0.89 -22.84
CA CYS A 333 -19.09 -0.60 -21.93
C CYS A 333 -20.41 -0.32 -22.66
N PHE A 334 -20.37 0.20 -23.89
CA PHE A 334 -21.56 0.74 -24.57
C PHE A 334 -21.92 0.05 -25.89
N GLU A 335 -21.10 -0.89 -26.39
CA GLU A 335 -21.46 -1.68 -27.59
C GLU A 335 -22.77 -2.46 -27.43
N GLY A 336 -23.12 -2.88 -26.21
CA GLY A 336 -24.42 -3.49 -25.91
C GLY A 336 -25.60 -2.50 -25.77
N TYR A 337 -25.36 -1.22 -25.52
CA TYR A 337 -26.44 -0.23 -25.32
C TYR A 337 -27.13 0.15 -26.64
N GLY A 338 -26.39 0.10 -27.76
CA GLY A 338 -26.96 0.32 -29.09
C GLY A 338 -27.92 -0.78 -29.53
N GLU A 339 -27.68 -2.03 -29.10
CA GLU A 339 -28.54 -3.18 -29.42
C GLU A 339 -29.78 -3.27 -28.53
N VAL A 340 -29.66 -2.95 -27.24
CA VAL A 340 -30.81 -2.91 -26.31
C VAL A 340 -31.81 -1.81 -26.69
N LYS A 341 -31.35 -0.70 -27.25
CA LYS A 341 -32.25 0.36 -27.75
C LYS A 341 -32.98 -0.06 -29.03
N LYS A 342 -32.31 -0.81 -29.93
CA LYS A 342 -32.93 -1.35 -31.14
C LYS A 342 -33.95 -2.46 -30.88
N GLN A 343 -33.83 -3.21 -29.78
CA GLN A 343 -34.85 -4.19 -29.38
C GLN A 343 -36.09 -3.54 -28.76
N ASN A 344 -35.96 -2.38 -28.11
CA ASN A 344 -37.09 -1.64 -27.54
C ASN A 344 -37.78 -0.67 -28.52
N ASP A 345 -37.17 -0.43 -29.69
CA ASP A 345 -37.74 0.41 -30.77
C ASP A 345 -38.47 -0.42 -31.86
N VAL A 346 -38.76 -1.72 -31.62
CA VAL A 346 -39.72 -2.47 -32.45
C VAL A 346 -41.11 -2.33 -31.84
N PRO A 347 -42.04 -1.56 -32.44
CA PRO A 347 -43.41 -1.48 -31.98
C PRO A 347 -44.13 -2.75 -32.42
N GLY A 348 -44.52 -3.57 -31.45
CA GLY A 348 -45.57 -4.57 -31.63
C GLY A 348 -45.07 -6.00 -31.77
N GLN A 349 -45.00 -6.71 -30.65
CA GLN A 349 -45.75 -7.96 -30.46
C GLN A 349 -45.79 -8.27 -28.96
N VAL A 350 -46.87 -7.84 -28.32
CA VAL A 350 -47.25 -8.32 -27.00
C VAL A 350 -47.71 -9.77 -27.18
N HIS A 351 -46.80 -10.73 -27.00
CA HIS A 351 -47.22 -12.10 -26.74
C HIS A 351 -47.81 -12.14 -25.33
N ARG A 352 -49.15 -12.09 -25.29
CA ARG A 352 -49.92 -12.61 -24.15
C ARG A 352 -49.63 -14.11 -24.08
N ASN A 353 -49.03 -14.56 -22.98
CA ASN A 353 -49.08 -15.98 -22.60
C ASN A 353 -50.53 -16.32 -22.24
N PRO A 354 -51.14 -17.36 -22.82
CA PRO A 354 -52.22 -18.09 -22.18
C PRO A 354 -51.64 -19.18 -21.29
N ASP A 355 -52.11 -19.16 -20.04
CA ASP A 355 -52.13 -20.18 -18.98
C ASP A 355 -50.83 -20.88 -18.56
#